data_AF-A0A2V9QMM9-F1
#
_entry.id   AF-A0A2V9QMM9-F1
#
_cell.length_a   1.000
_cell.length_b   1.000
_cell.length_c   1.000
_cell.angle_alpha   90.00
_cell.angle_beta   90.00
_cell.angle_gamma   90.00
#
_symmetry.space_group_name_H-M   'P 1'
#
loop_
_entity.id
_entity.type
_entity.pdbx_description
1 polymer ?
#
loop_
_entity_poly.entity_id
_entity_poly.type
_entity_poly.pdbx_seq_one_letter_code
_entity_poly.pdbx_strand_id
1 'polypeptide(L)'
;MNIFGSIRQRDPRFHLSGTYWLLVFLLPWIMPLQTGVFGLAWWTVFREKRSARAWGIAASMVFILWTLLPLVIPPHFFWNGGLLLLGIGLVGLIAFVWPGQPLDIVHQTQKNWRLPGDGTSSLFNNAVQLVMLLVLWRADHWWMEWLRNNDLSAPDFITGTLMLALIGLLIVFLHESGHTLVGLFFGMKLRAFIVGPFQWRIRDGKWEFHFEPRQILATSGATGMVSTTADFPRSLQLCMLTAGVLTNTVAGIATLSLSLFGVAPMQVRGALALFGVFSIVLAAMNLVPFRIADSYSDGAQIFQLFSKGPWGDFHRVIGLAGASLASPVRPRDYDITAIHRAAQSIAQGRQGLLLRLLAHSYFIDQGNVTSAGEELLQAASIYNTSASDAPAEFVSCFVFGSAYIWRDADTSRQWWAHLEAKKPTHNSDFWLSYSALRWVEGDLKEAGESLEKARALAQQLPKAGAYEFERYRCSLLQQVLKDISAPIATPVTS
;
A
#
# COMPACT_ATOMS: atom_id res chain seq x y z
N MET A 1 -47.27 22.23 -17.11
CA MET A 1 -47.37 23.66 -16.76
C MET A 1 -46.57 24.44 -17.80
N ASN A 2 -47.24 25.23 -18.64
CA ASN A 2 -46.70 25.77 -19.89
C ASN A 2 -45.96 27.10 -19.63
N ILE A 3 -44.68 27.02 -19.24
CA ILE A 3 -43.85 28.18 -18.82
C ILE A 3 -43.67 29.21 -19.97
N PHE A 4 -43.81 28.79 -21.23
CA PHE A 4 -43.67 29.67 -22.38
C PHE A 4 -44.95 30.44 -22.77
N GLY A 5 -46.11 30.07 -22.22
CA GLY A 5 -47.38 30.72 -22.54
C GLY A 5 -47.57 32.11 -21.91
N SER A 6 -46.86 32.44 -20.83
CA SER A 6 -47.02 33.70 -20.11
C SER A 6 -46.06 34.83 -20.53
N ILE A 7 -45.16 34.57 -21.50
CA ILE A 7 -44.16 35.56 -21.94
C ILE A 7 -44.70 36.46 -23.06
N ARG A 8 -45.85 36.14 -23.66
CA ARG A 8 -46.28 36.78 -24.91
C ARG A 8 -46.97 38.14 -24.79
N GLN A 9 -47.16 38.72 -23.58
CA GLN A 9 -48.01 39.93 -23.46
C GLN A 9 -47.65 40.96 -22.37
N ARG A 10 -46.40 41.05 -21.90
CA ARG A 10 -45.98 42.17 -21.02
C ARG A 10 -44.62 42.74 -21.41
N ASP A 11 -44.65 44.04 -21.70
CA ASP A 11 -43.57 45.04 -21.78
C ASP A 11 -42.24 44.68 -22.51
N PRO A 12 -41.92 45.32 -23.66
CA PRO A 12 -40.68 45.08 -24.40
C PRO A 12 -39.43 45.74 -23.79
N ARG A 13 -39.46 46.14 -22.51
CA ARG A 13 -38.32 46.75 -21.83
C ARG A 13 -37.97 46.00 -20.54
N PHE A 14 -37.59 44.73 -20.69
CA PHE A 14 -36.74 44.12 -19.67
C PHE A 14 -35.39 44.83 -19.70
N HIS A 15 -35.29 45.92 -18.94
CA HIS A 15 -34.01 46.51 -18.57
C HIS A 15 -33.33 45.51 -17.63
N LEU A 16 -32.64 44.53 -18.21
CA LEU A 16 -31.63 43.75 -17.49
C LEU A 16 -30.70 44.78 -16.86
N SER A 17 -30.69 44.84 -15.52
CA SER A 17 -29.76 45.74 -14.83
C SER A 17 -28.35 45.42 -15.30
N GLY A 18 -27.45 46.40 -15.30
CA GLY A 18 -26.07 46.20 -15.78
C GLY A 18 -25.37 45.00 -15.13
N THR A 19 -25.78 44.63 -13.91
CA THR A 19 -25.36 43.42 -13.20
C THR A 19 -25.73 42.11 -13.92
N TYR A 20 -26.93 42.01 -14.50
CA TYR A 20 -27.33 40.82 -15.27
C TYR A 20 -26.57 40.72 -16.59
N TRP A 21 -26.31 41.84 -17.27
CA TRP A 21 -25.49 41.84 -18.48
C TRP A 21 -24.06 41.40 -18.21
N LEU A 22 -23.47 41.86 -17.10
CA LEU A 22 -22.16 41.40 -16.64
C LEU A 22 -22.15 39.89 -16.38
N LEU A 23 -23.19 39.37 -15.72
CA LEU A 23 -23.32 37.93 -15.45
C LEU A 23 -23.45 37.10 -16.71
N VAL A 24 -24.32 37.51 -17.65
CA VAL A 24 -24.49 36.83 -18.94
C VAL A 24 -23.19 36.83 -19.74
N PHE A 25 -22.39 37.90 -19.64
CA PHE A 25 -21.10 37.99 -20.31
C PHE A 25 -20.01 37.14 -19.63
N LEU A 26 -20.03 37.02 -18.30
CA LEU A 26 -19.04 36.26 -17.54
C LEU A 26 -19.34 34.75 -17.49
N LEU A 27 -20.62 34.35 -17.50
CA LEU A 27 -21.06 32.95 -17.35
C LEU A 27 -20.35 31.97 -18.32
N PRO A 28 -20.15 32.30 -19.61
CA PRO A 28 -19.46 31.41 -20.55
C PRO A 28 -17.98 31.17 -20.21
N TRP A 29 -17.35 32.11 -19.50
CA TRP A 29 -15.93 32.04 -19.14
C TRP A 29 -15.65 31.32 -17.83
N ILE A 30 -16.66 31.24 -16.96
CA ILE A 30 -16.54 30.59 -15.64
C ILE A 30 -16.20 29.10 -15.80
N MET A 31 -16.91 28.37 -16.66
CA MET A 31 -16.68 26.93 -16.83
C MET A 31 -15.30 26.58 -17.42
N PRO A 32 -14.79 27.26 -18.47
CA PRO A 32 -13.42 27.09 -18.94
C PRO A 32 -12.36 27.45 -17.89
N LEU A 33 -12.55 28.54 -17.15
CA LEU A 33 -11.59 28.97 -16.12
C LEU A 33 -11.55 27.97 -14.96
N GLN A 34 -12.71 27.51 -14.52
CA GLN A 34 -12.84 26.45 -13.53
C GLN A 34 -12.14 25.16 -14.01
N THR A 35 -12.42 24.73 -15.23
CA THR A 35 -11.78 23.55 -15.84
C THR A 35 -10.26 23.72 -15.93
N GLY A 36 -9.78 24.93 -16.25
CA GLY A 36 -8.35 25.25 -16.25
C GLY A 36 -7.73 25.15 -14.86
N VAL A 37 -8.37 25.72 -13.83
CA VAL A 37 -7.90 25.65 -12.44
C VAL A 37 -7.88 24.20 -11.94
N PHE A 38 -8.95 23.44 -12.14
CA PHE A 38 -9.01 22.03 -11.73
C PHE A 38 -8.05 21.16 -12.53
N GLY A 39 -7.94 21.37 -13.84
CA GLY A 39 -6.99 20.67 -14.70
C GLY A 39 -5.54 20.95 -14.30
N LEU A 40 -5.21 22.20 -13.97
CA LEU A 40 -3.89 22.58 -13.48
C LEU A 40 -3.64 22.08 -12.06
N ALA A 41 -4.62 22.12 -11.16
CA ALA A 41 -4.51 21.53 -9.83
C ALA A 41 -4.26 20.03 -9.92
N TRP A 42 -5.09 19.30 -10.67
CA TRP A 42 -4.92 17.88 -10.95
C TRP A 42 -3.55 17.59 -11.57
N TRP A 43 -3.18 18.30 -12.63
CA TRP A 43 -1.90 18.10 -13.32
C TRP A 43 -0.69 18.39 -12.43
N THR A 44 -0.74 19.45 -11.63
CA THR A 44 0.37 19.85 -10.77
C THR A 44 0.50 18.93 -9.56
N VAL A 45 -0.60 18.43 -9.00
CA VAL A 45 -0.62 17.36 -8.00
C VAL A 45 -0.06 16.07 -8.60
N PHE A 46 -0.56 15.65 -9.77
CA PHE A 46 -0.10 14.45 -10.47
C PHE A 46 1.38 14.50 -10.89
N ARG A 47 1.89 15.70 -11.25
CA ARG A 47 3.30 15.94 -11.57
C ARG A 47 4.14 16.34 -10.36
N GLU A 48 3.57 16.34 -9.16
CA GLU A 48 4.23 16.69 -7.90
C GLU A 48 4.99 18.02 -7.96
N LYS A 49 4.46 19.02 -8.68
CA LYS A 49 5.11 20.32 -8.83
C LYS A 49 5.01 21.09 -7.52
N ARG A 50 6.01 21.94 -7.23
CA ARG A 50 5.95 22.91 -6.12
C ARG A 50 4.71 23.80 -6.16
N SER A 51 4.14 24.02 -7.35
CA SER A 51 2.91 24.79 -7.55
C SER A 51 1.62 24.02 -7.20
N ALA A 52 1.67 22.71 -6.92
CA ALA A 52 0.50 21.90 -6.58
C ALA A 52 -0.29 22.47 -5.40
N ARG A 53 0.42 23.00 -4.40
CA ARG A 53 -0.20 23.66 -3.25
C ARG A 53 -0.99 24.90 -3.66
N ALA A 54 -0.39 25.77 -4.47
CA ALA A 54 -1.06 27.00 -4.94
C ALA A 54 -2.30 26.67 -5.78
N TRP A 55 -2.21 25.70 -6.69
CA TRP A 55 -3.35 25.29 -7.51
C TRP A 55 -4.42 24.53 -6.73
N GLY A 56 -4.04 23.73 -5.73
CA GLY A 56 -4.96 23.08 -4.80
C GLY A 56 -5.75 24.08 -3.96
N ILE A 57 -5.10 25.14 -3.47
CA ILE A 57 -5.75 26.28 -2.80
C ILE A 57 -6.70 26.99 -3.77
N ALA A 58 -6.25 27.30 -4.98
CA ALA A 58 -7.07 27.97 -5.98
C ALA A 58 -8.33 27.16 -6.33
N ALA A 59 -8.19 25.86 -6.56
CA ALA A 59 -9.31 24.94 -6.82
C ALA A 59 -10.30 24.87 -5.64
N SER A 60 -9.77 24.83 -4.42
CA SER A 60 -10.57 24.83 -3.19
C SER A 60 -11.36 26.13 -3.02
N MET A 61 -10.73 27.28 -3.31
CA MET A 61 -11.38 28.58 -3.29
C MET A 61 -12.49 28.69 -4.34
N VAL A 62 -12.34 28.09 -5.52
CA VAL A 62 -13.39 28.05 -6.53
C VAL A 62 -14.67 27.39 -5.99
N PHE A 63 -14.56 26.27 -5.27
CA PHE A 63 -15.72 25.62 -4.66
C PHE A 63 -16.39 26.47 -3.56
N ILE A 64 -15.59 27.13 -2.73
CA ILE A 64 -16.12 28.04 -1.68
C ILE A 64 -16.84 29.22 -2.32
N LEU A 65 -16.19 29.90 -3.27
CA LEU A 65 -16.75 31.06 -3.96
C LEU A 65 -18.02 30.70 -4.74
N TRP A 66 -18.04 29.55 -5.40
CA TRP A 66 -19.23 29.07 -6.13
C TRP A 66 -20.41 28.87 -5.19
N THR A 67 -20.16 28.35 -3.99
CA THR A 67 -21.22 28.14 -2.99
C THR A 67 -21.73 29.46 -2.41
N LEU A 68 -20.87 30.48 -2.29
CA LEU A 68 -21.24 31.79 -1.75
C LEU A 68 -21.86 32.73 -2.79
N LEU A 69 -21.67 32.47 -4.09
CA LEU A 69 -22.17 33.32 -5.18
C LEU A 69 -23.69 33.62 -5.11
N PRO A 70 -24.58 32.66 -4.78
CA PRO A 70 -26.02 32.91 -4.64
C PRO A 70 -26.41 33.84 -3.47
N LEU A 71 -25.51 34.07 -2.50
CA LEU A 71 -25.76 35.06 -1.44
C LEU A 71 -25.69 36.50 -1.97
N VAL A 72 -24.93 36.72 -3.03
CA VAL A 72 -24.68 38.04 -3.63
C VAL A 72 -25.60 38.29 -4.83
N ILE A 73 -26.00 37.23 -5.54
CA ILE A 73 -26.70 37.31 -6.82
C ILE A 73 -28.06 36.62 -6.71
N PRO A 74 -29.18 37.37 -6.76
CA PRO A 74 -30.51 36.79 -6.85
C PRO A 74 -30.70 36.02 -8.18
N PRO A 75 -31.54 34.98 -8.22
CA PRO A 75 -32.37 34.48 -7.14
C PRO A 75 -31.59 33.61 -6.15
N HIS A 76 -31.87 33.75 -4.85
CA HIS A 76 -31.25 33.01 -3.75
C HIS A 76 -31.62 31.50 -3.70
N PHE A 77 -31.97 30.92 -4.85
CA PHE A 77 -32.51 29.58 -4.95
C PHE A 77 -31.37 28.55 -5.10
N PHE A 78 -30.67 28.24 -4.01
CA PHE A 78 -29.68 27.15 -3.99
C PHE A 78 -29.54 26.53 -2.60
N TRP A 79 -30.17 25.37 -2.36
CA TRP A 79 -29.92 24.55 -1.16
C TRP A 79 -29.84 23.03 -1.37
N ASN A 80 -29.83 22.54 -2.62
CA ASN A 80 -29.53 21.12 -2.89
C ASN A 80 -28.09 20.98 -3.41
N GLY A 81 -27.14 20.76 -2.48
CA GLY A 81 -25.74 20.40 -2.80
C GLY A 81 -24.67 21.45 -2.44
N GLY A 82 -25.05 22.70 -2.16
CA GLY A 82 -24.10 23.77 -1.83
C GLY A 82 -23.25 23.48 -0.58
N LEU A 83 -23.85 22.97 0.50
CA LEU A 83 -23.13 22.63 1.73
C LEU A 83 -22.04 21.58 1.51
N LEU A 84 -22.25 20.62 0.60
CA LEU A 84 -21.24 19.62 0.26
C LEU A 84 -20.06 20.25 -0.48
N LEU A 85 -20.33 21.10 -1.48
CA LEU A 85 -19.28 21.81 -2.23
C LEU A 85 -18.48 22.75 -1.32
N LEU A 86 -19.15 23.44 -0.39
CA LEU A 86 -18.49 24.24 0.64
C LEU A 86 -17.62 23.36 1.55
N GLY A 87 -18.12 22.22 2.00
CA GLY A 87 -17.36 21.25 2.79
C GLY A 87 -16.11 20.76 2.05
N ILE A 88 -16.24 20.37 0.78
CA ILE A 88 -15.12 19.95 -0.08
C ILE A 88 -14.11 21.10 -0.23
N GLY A 89 -14.59 22.31 -0.50
CA GLY A 89 -13.75 23.50 -0.64
C GLY A 89 -13.00 23.83 0.66
N LEU A 90 -13.65 23.75 1.82
CA LEU A 90 -13.02 23.99 3.13
C LEU A 90 -12.01 22.89 3.49
N VAL A 91 -12.35 21.61 3.28
CA VAL A 91 -11.45 20.48 3.52
C VAL A 91 -10.23 20.56 2.60
N GLY A 92 -10.44 20.84 1.31
CA GLY A 92 -9.35 21.06 0.36
C GLY A 92 -8.48 22.24 0.76
N LEU A 93 -9.08 23.36 1.15
CA LEU A 93 -8.35 24.53 1.59
C LEU A 93 -7.51 24.23 2.83
N ILE A 94 -8.08 23.56 3.83
CA ILE A 94 -7.35 23.12 5.02
C ILE A 94 -6.20 22.19 4.61
N ALA A 95 -6.46 21.16 3.80
CA ALA A 95 -5.44 20.20 3.37
C ALA A 95 -4.25 20.87 2.65
N PHE A 96 -4.49 21.90 1.84
CA PHE A 96 -3.44 22.61 1.10
C PHE A 96 -2.84 23.82 1.85
N VAL A 97 -3.57 24.47 2.76
CA VAL A 97 -3.06 25.59 3.58
C VAL A 97 -2.32 25.09 4.79
N TRP A 98 -2.75 23.98 5.40
CA TRP A 98 -2.08 23.40 6.55
C TRP A 98 -0.59 23.27 6.22
N PRO A 99 0.30 23.88 7.02
CA PRO A 99 1.72 23.64 6.88
C PRO A 99 1.92 22.17 7.21
N GLY A 100 1.80 21.32 6.19
CA GLY A 100 2.29 19.96 6.28
C GLY A 100 3.70 20.09 6.82
N GLN A 101 4.01 19.33 7.88
CA GLN A 101 5.39 18.98 8.18
C GLN A 101 6.08 18.78 6.83
N PRO A 102 7.17 19.52 6.53
CA PRO A 102 7.77 19.59 5.21
C PRO A 102 7.69 18.20 4.65
N LEU A 103 6.79 18.01 3.67
CA LEU A 103 6.37 16.70 3.17
C LEU A 103 7.67 15.99 2.94
N ASP A 104 7.99 15.04 3.83
CA ASP A 104 9.38 14.66 4.04
C ASP A 104 9.87 14.34 2.66
N ILE A 105 10.79 15.17 2.16
CA ILE A 105 11.19 15.10 0.77
C ILE A 105 11.86 13.72 0.55
N VAL A 106 12.11 12.98 1.62
CA VAL A 106 12.48 11.57 1.71
C VAL A 106 11.39 10.58 1.27
N HIS A 107 10.09 10.92 1.33
CA HIS A 107 9.03 10.18 0.62
C HIS A 107 8.85 10.67 -0.84
N GLN A 108 9.63 11.66 -1.30
CA GLN A 108 9.66 12.03 -2.72
C GLN A 108 10.00 10.79 -3.53
N THR A 109 9.10 10.46 -4.45
CA THR A 109 9.40 9.73 -5.66
C THR A 109 10.41 8.61 -5.46
N GLN A 110 10.00 7.52 -4.81
CA GLN A 110 10.41 6.24 -5.37
C GLN A 110 9.90 6.27 -6.81
N LYS A 111 10.77 6.75 -7.70
CA LYS A 111 10.53 6.98 -9.12
C LYS A 111 10.30 5.62 -9.73
N ASN A 112 9.08 5.06 -9.59
CA ASN A 112 8.65 3.70 -9.98
C ASN A 112 9.81 2.94 -10.63
N TRP A 113 10.77 2.53 -9.79
CA TRP A 113 12.07 2.15 -10.31
C TRP A 113 11.78 0.93 -11.15
N ARG A 114 12.06 1.05 -12.46
CA ARG A 114 11.83 -0.04 -13.40
C ARG A 114 12.68 -1.18 -12.91
N LEU A 115 12.06 -2.22 -12.37
CA LEU A 115 12.78 -3.40 -12.02
C LEU A 115 12.92 -4.23 -13.29
N PRO A 116 14.14 -4.45 -13.78
CA PRO A 116 14.34 -5.14 -15.05
C PRO A 116 13.67 -6.53 -15.02
N GLY A 117 12.94 -6.86 -16.10
CA GLY A 117 12.36 -8.18 -16.29
C GLY A 117 11.12 -8.50 -15.45
N ASP A 118 10.52 -7.52 -14.76
CA ASP A 118 9.34 -7.75 -13.90
C ASP A 118 8.02 -7.89 -14.68
N GLY A 119 8.08 -7.79 -16.01
CA GLY A 119 6.92 -7.86 -16.90
C GLY A 119 6.10 -6.57 -16.97
N THR A 120 6.49 -5.52 -16.26
CA THR A 120 5.78 -4.25 -16.22
C THR A 120 6.62 -3.13 -16.83
N SER A 121 5.96 -2.07 -17.29
CA SER A 121 6.66 -0.84 -17.68
C SER A 121 5.86 0.37 -17.25
N SER A 122 6.52 1.48 -16.94
CA SER A 122 5.84 2.71 -16.51
C SER A 122 4.81 3.20 -17.53
N LEU A 123 5.13 3.07 -18.83
CA LEU A 123 4.22 3.44 -19.91
C LEU A 123 3.03 2.49 -19.96
N PHE A 124 3.28 1.17 -19.88
CA PHE A 124 2.22 0.16 -19.87
C PHE A 124 1.32 0.30 -18.65
N ASN A 125 1.88 0.48 -17.45
CA ASN A 125 1.12 0.67 -16.21
C ASN A 125 0.22 1.91 -16.31
N ASN A 126 0.74 3.03 -16.82
CA ASN A 126 -0.05 4.24 -17.04
C ASN A 126 -1.16 4.03 -18.09
N ALA A 127 -0.86 3.31 -19.17
CA ALA A 127 -1.85 2.97 -20.20
C ALA A 127 -2.95 2.07 -19.64
N VAL A 128 -2.59 1.05 -18.86
CA VAL A 128 -3.54 0.14 -18.20
C VAL A 128 -4.43 0.91 -17.21
N GLN A 129 -3.87 1.81 -16.41
CA GLN A 129 -4.67 2.65 -15.51
C GLN A 129 -5.67 3.55 -16.27
N LEU A 130 -5.25 4.15 -17.39
CA LEU A 130 -6.14 4.94 -18.24
C LEU A 130 -7.24 4.08 -18.85
N VAL A 131 -6.89 2.90 -19.38
CA VAL A 131 -7.86 1.94 -19.93
C VAL A 131 -8.83 1.48 -18.85
N MET A 132 -8.34 1.15 -17.65
CA MET A 132 -9.16 0.76 -16.52
C MET A 132 -10.16 1.85 -16.15
N LEU A 133 -9.73 3.12 -16.09
CA LEU A 133 -10.61 4.25 -15.84
C LEU A 133 -11.71 4.37 -16.92
N LEU A 134 -11.34 4.24 -18.19
CA LEU A 134 -12.29 4.31 -19.32
C LEU A 134 -13.28 3.14 -19.30
N VAL A 135 -12.84 1.93 -18.97
CA VAL A 135 -13.70 0.75 -18.87
C VAL A 135 -14.67 0.87 -17.70
N LEU A 136 -14.20 1.32 -16.53
CA LEU A 136 -15.07 1.55 -15.37
C LEU A 136 -16.08 2.67 -15.64
N TRP A 137 -15.66 3.75 -16.29
CA TRP A 137 -16.57 4.82 -16.72
C TRP A 137 -17.63 4.32 -17.71
N ARG A 138 -17.23 3.48 -18.68
CA ARG A 138 -18.18 2.87 -19.62
C ARG A 138 -19.15 1.91 -18.92
N ALA A 139 -18.68 1.14 -17.96
CA ALA A 139 -19.48 0.24 -17.14
C ALA A 139 -20.52 1.01 -16.31
N ASP A 140 -20.12 2.11 -15.68
CA ASP A 140 -21.02 3.01 -14.94
C ASP A 140 -22.08 3.62 -15.86
N HIS A 141 -21.69 4.12 -17.04
CA HIS A 141 -22.64 4.66 -18.01
C HIS A 141 -23.63 3.60 -18.51
N TRP A 142 -23.15 2.37 -18.78
CA TRP A 142 -24.03 1.25 -19.13
C TRP A 142 -25.01 0.95 -18.00
N TRP A 143 -24.54 0.92 -16.76
CA TRP A 143 -25.38 0.66 -15.60
C TRP A 143 -26.47 1.73 -15.42
N MET A 144 -26.11 3.01 -15.56
CA MET A 144 -27.07 4.12 -15.50
C MET A 144 -28.13 4.05 -16.62
N GLU A 145 -27.73 3.65 -17.83
CA GLU A 145 -28.66 3.42 -18.94
C GLU A 145 -29.56 2.21 -18.69
N TRP A 146 -29.00 1.14 -18.15
CA TRP A 146 -29.73 -0.06 -17.77
C TRP A 146 -30.77 0.22 -16.69
N LEU A 147 -30.45 1.02 -15.67
CA LEU A 147 -31.41 1.47 -14.65
C LEU A 147 -32.60 2.19 -15.30
N ARG A 148 -32.33 3.15 -16.19
CA ARG A 148 -33.37 3.90 -16.90
C ARG A 148 -34.26 2.99 -17.75
N ASN A 149 -33.67 2.03 -18.46
CA ASN A 149 -34.41 1.11 -19.33
C ASN A 149 -35.25 0.07 -18.55
N ASN A 150 -35.04 -0.07 -17.25
CA ASN A 150 -35.77 -1.00 -16.38
C ASN A 150 -36.65 -0.26 -15.36
N ASP A 151 -36.94 1.02 -15.58
CA ASP A 151 -37.75 1.87 -14.70
C ASP A 151 -37.24 1.92 -13.24
N LEU A 152 -35.93 1.77 -13.06
CA LEU A 152 -35.26 1.87 -11.77
C LEU A 152 -34.78 3.31 -11.54
N SER A 153 -35.00 3.83 -10.33
CA SER A 153 -34.51 5.16 -9.97
C SER A 153 -32.97 5.17 -9.94
N ALA A 154 -32.38 6.05 -10.74
CA ALA A 154 -30.96 6.36 -10.62
C ALA A 154 -30.70 7.01 -9.26
N PRO A 155 -29.67 6.57 -8.52
CA PRO A 155 -29.33 7.22 -7.26
C PRO A 155 -28.85 8.64 -7.53
N ASP A 156 -29.07 9.54 -6.55
CA ASP A 156 -28.41 10.84 -6.56
C ASP A 156 -26.89 10.69 -6.44
N PHE A 157 -26.15 11.78 -6.63
CA PHE A 157 -24.69 11.77 -6.61
C PHE A 157 -24.09 11.22 -5.30
N ILE A 158 -24.66 11.58 -4.15
CA ILE A 158 -24.14 11.17 -2.83
C ILE A 158 -24.40 9.68 -2.65
N THR A 159 -25.65 9.26 -2.85
CA THR A 159 -26.07 7.86 -2.75
C THR A 159 -25.28 6.98 -3.72
N GLY A 160 -25.10 7.42 -4.96
CA GLY A 160 -24.31 6.72 -5.97
C GLY A 160 -22.84 6.58 -5.58
N THR A 161 -22.23 7.65 -5.05
CA THR A 161 -20.83 7.63 -4.59
C THR A 161 -20.65 6.68 -3.41
N LEU A 162 -21.52 6.73 -2.40
CA LEU A 162 -21.48 5.83 -1.24
C LEU A 162 -21.69 4.37 -1.67
N MET A 163 -22.61 4.13 -2.59
CA MET A 163 -22.84 2.79 -3.14
C MET A 163 -21.63 2.27 -3.92
N LEU A 164 -20.99 3.10 -4.76
CA LEU A 164 -19.77 2.75 -5.47
C LEU A 164 -18.62 2.42 -4.51
N ALA A 165 -18.44 3.23 -3.46
CA ALA A 165 -17.42 2.97 -2.44
C ALA A 165 -17.66 1.65 -1.69
N LEU A 166 -18.91 1.41 -1.28
CA LEU A 166 -19.30 0.17 -0.59
C LEU A 166 -19.14 -1.06 -1.49
N ILE A 167 -19.59 -0.98 -2.74
CA ILE A 167 -19.42 -2.05 -3.74
C ILE A 167 -17.93 -2.30 -4.00
N GLY A 168 -17.13 -1.24 -4.16
CA GLY A 168 -15.68 -1.35 -4.33
C GLY A 168 -15.02 -2.11 -3.18
N LEU A 169 -15.35 -1.77 -1.93
CA LEU A 169 -14.86 -2.49 -0.75
C LEU A 169 -15.32 -3.95 -0.71
N LEU A 170 -16.58 -4.22 -1.06
CA LEU A 170 -17.11 -5.58 -1.10
C LEU A 170 -16.42 -6.45 -2.17
N ILE A 171 -16.15 -5.88 -3.34
CA ILE A 171 -15.43 -6.57 -4.42
C ILE A 171 -14.00 -6.92 -3.98
N VAL A 172 -13.29 -5.96 -3.37
CA VAL A 172 -11.95 -6.21 -2.83
C VAL A 172 -12.00 -7.26 -1.72
N PHE A 173 -12.96 -7.15 -0.80
CA PHE A 173 -13.14 -8.14 0.27
C PHE A 173 -13.34 -9.56 -0.29
N LEU A 174 -14.21 -9.74 -1.29
CA LEU A 174 -14.45 -11.05 -1.89
C LEU A 174 -13.21 -11.56 -2.65
N HIS A 175 -12.51 -10.68 -3.35
CA HIS A 175 -11.26 -11.01 -4.03
C HIS A 175 -10.22 -11.57 -3.07
N GLU A 176 -9.91 -10.83 -2.00
CA GLU A 176 -8.95 -11.25 -0.97
C GLU A 176 -9.43 -12.49 -0.21
N SER A 177 -10.73 -12.63 0.00
CA SER A 177 -11.33 -13.83 0.58
C SER A 177 -11.10 -15.06 -0.30
N GLY A 178 -11.12 -14.90 -1.63
CA GLY A 178 -10.79 -15.96 -2.58
C GLY A 178 -9.38 -16.51 -2.36
N HIS A 179 -8.37 -15.63 -2.33
CA HIS A 179 -6.98 -16.02 -2.03
C HIS A 179 -6.86 -16.69 -0.66
N THR A 180 -7.52 -16.12 0.34
CA THR A 180 -7.52 -16.63 1.71
C THR A 180 -8.10 -18.04 1.78
N LEU A 181 -9.30 -18.26 1.23
CA LEU A 181 -9.98 -19.56 1.27
C LEU A 181 -9.17 -20.65 0.58
N VAL A 182 -8.65 -20.38 -0.63
CA VAL A 182 -7.84 -21.35 -1.36
C VAL A 182 -6.50 -21.60 -0.68
N GLY A 183 -5.86 -20.56 -0.15
CA GLY A 183 -4.62 -20.73 0.60
C GLY A 183 -4.82 -21.57 1.88
N LEU A 184 -5.88 -21.29 2.66
CA LEU A 184 -6.23 -22.09 3.84
C LEU A 184 -6.55 -23.55 3.46
N PHE A 185 -7.25 -23.76 2.35
CA PHE A 185 -7.53 -25.10 1.83
C PHE A 185 -6.24 -25.89 1.49
N PHE A 186 -5.20 -25.22 1.01
CA PHE A 186 -3.88 -25.82 0.78
C PHE A 186 -2.96 -25.81 2.01
N GLY A 187 -3.49 -25.55 3.20
CA GLY A 187 -2.73 -25.58 4.46
C GLY A 187 -1.80 -24.39 4.68
N MET A 188 -1.89 -23.33 3.87
CA MET A 188 -1.18 -22.08 4.09
C MET A 188 -1.73 -21.35 5.32
N LYS A 189 -0.93 -20.48 5.95
CA LYS A 189 -1.37 -19.63 7.06
C LYS A 189 -1.62 -18.20 6.59
N LEU A 190 -2.77 -17.66 6.99
CA LEU A 190 -3.09 -16.25 6.82
C LEU A 190 -2.30 -15.41 7.84
N ARG A 191 -1.54 -14.44 7.33
CA ARG A 191 -0.69 -13.52 8.13
C ARG A 191 -1.12 -12.06 7.99
N ALA A 192 -1.79 -11.71 6.90
CA ALA A 192 -2.34 -10.38 6.70
C ALA A 192 -3.59 -10.47 5.82
N PHE A 193 -4.57 -9.63 6.10
CA PHE A 193 -5.78 -9.47 5.32
C PHE A 193 -6.11 -7.97 5.27
N ILE A 194 -6.05 -7.37 4.10
CA ILE A 194 -6.16 -5.92 3.90
C ILE A 194 -7.27 -5.66 2.89
N VAL A 195 -8.23 -4.82 3.27
CA VAL A 195 -9.35 -4.40 2.43
C VAL A 195 -9.52 -2.90 2.57
N GLY A 196 -8.95 -2.15 1.63
CA GLY A 196 -8.92 -0.69 1.66
C GLY A 196 -8.39 -0.17 3.01
N PRO A 197 -9.18 0.63 3.75
CA PRO A 197 -8.73 1.21 5.01
C PRO A 197 -8.66 0.20 6.17
N PHE A 198 -9.20 -1.00 6.02
CA PHE A 198 -9.23 -2.02 7.08
C PHE A 198 -8.07 -3.00 6.92
N GLN A 199 -7.15 -3.03 7.88
CA GLN A 199 -5.95 -3.86 7.81
C GLN A 199 -5.83 -4.75 9.03
N TRP A 200 -5.85 -6.06 8.82
CA TRP A 200 -5.51 -7.05 9.84
C TRP A 200 -4.15 -7.65 9.51
N ARG A 201 -3.20 -7.61 10.43
CA ARG A 201 -1.85 -8.16 10.21
C ARG A 201 -1.35 -8.86 11.46
N ILE A 202 -0.58 -9.93 11.29
CA ILE A 202 0.12 -10.57 12.39
C ILE A 202 1.48 -9.88 12.59
N ARG A 203 1.63 -9.23 13.75
CA ARG A 203 2.89 -8.66 14.25
C ARG A 203 3.27 -9.35 15.55
N ASP A 204 4.54 -9.73 15.68
CA ASP A 204 5.07 -10.46 16.86
C ASP A 204 4.20 -11.66 17.30
N GLY A 205 3.60 -12.35 16.31
CA GLY A 205 2.74 -13.51 16.54
C GLY A 205 1.29 -13.22 16.94
N LYS A 206 0.86 -11.95 17.01
CA LYS A 206 -0.49 -11.54 17.40
C LYS A 206 -1.19 -10.80 16.27
N TRP A 207 -2.51 -10.99 16.16
CA TRP A 207 -3.34 -10.21 15.23
C TRP A 207 -3.51 -8.78 15.72
N GLU A 208 -3.18 -7.83 14.86
CA GLU A 208 -3.41 -6.40 15.07
C GLU A 208 -4.33 -5.86 13.98
N PHE A 209 -5.23 -4.98 14.39
CA PHE A 209 -6.10 -4.23 13.50
C PHE A 209 -5.63 -2.78 13.40
N HIS A 210 -5.51 -2.28 12.18
CA HIS A 210 -5.19 -0.90 11.87
C HIS A 210 -6.21 -0.33 10.90
N PHE A 211 -6.64 0.91 11.16
CA PHE A 211 -7.52 1.65 10.27
C PHE A 211 -6.74 2.80 9.62
N GLU A 212 -6.69 2.83 8.28
CA GLU A 212 -5.98 3.85 7.50
C GLU A 212 -6.97 4.72 6.69
N PRO A 213 -7.48 5.83 7.26
CA PRO A 213 -8.53 6.65 6.63
C PRO A 213 -8.14 7.18 5.23
N ARG A 214 -6.84 7.36 4.98
CA ARG A 214 -6.33 7.83 3.67
C ARG A 214 -6.62 6.85 2.53
N GLN A 215 -6.90 5.58 2.86
CA GLN A 215 -7.24 4.53 1.90
C GLN A 215 -8.75 4.31 1.75
N ILE A 216 -9.60 5.16 2.32
CA ILE A 216 -11.07 4.99 2.24
C ILE A 216 -11.62 5.02 0.80
N LEU A 217 -10.95 5.75 -0.09
CA LEU A 217 -11.25 5.81 -1.52
C LEU A 217 -10.30 4.93 -2.36
N ALA A 218 -9.32 4.29 -1.73
CA ALA A 218 -8.41 3.38 -2.39
C ALA A 218 -9.02 1.97 -2.38
N THR A 219 -9.45 1.51 -3.55
CA THR A 219 -9.98 0.14 -3.74
C THR A 219 -8.84 -0.89 -3.91
N SER A 220 -7.87 -0.86 -2.99
CA SER A 220 -6.75 -1.81 -2.97
C SER A 220 -6.95 -2.81 -1.83
N GLY A 221 -6.60 -4.07 -2.09
CA GLY A 221 -6.51 -5.12 -1.08
C GLY A 221 -5.17 -5.83 -1.14
N ALA A 222 -4.89 -6.62 -0.12
CA ALA A 222 -3.80 -7.58 -0.14
C ALA A 222 -4.02 -8.70 0.89
N THR A 223 -3.67 -9.92 0.50
CA THR A 223 -3.64 -11.09 1.38
C THR A 223 -2.21 -11.58 1.58
N GLY A 224 -1.77 -11.65 2.82
CA GLY A 224 -0.49 -12.26 3.20
C GLY A 224 -0.66 -13.74 3.50
N MET A 225 -0.71 -14.60 2.48
CA MET A 225 -0.66 -16.05 2.68
C MET A 225 0.78 -16.55 2.67
N VAL A 226 1.13 -17.36 3.67
CA VAL A 226 2.45 -18.00 3.75
C VAL A 226 2.32 -19.51 3.77
N SER A 227 3.19 -20.20 3.02
CA SER A 227 3.25 -21.66 3.05
C SER A 227 3.70 -22.18 4.42
N THR A 228 3.24 -23.36 4.81
CA THR A 228 3.75 -24.08 5.99
C THR A 228 4.89 -25.03 5.66
N THR A 229 5.29 -25.11 4.39
CA THR A 229 6.38 -25.95 3.88
C THR A 229 7.37 -25.13 3.05
N ALA A 230 8.64 -25.55 3.04
CA ALA A 230 9.69 -24.93 2.23
C ALA A 230 9.42 -25.06 0.72
N ASP A 231 9.06 -26.28 0.31
CA ASP A 231 8.85 -26.64 -1.10
C ASP A 231 7.36 -26.59 -1.45
N PHE A 232 6.79 -25.39 -1.47
CA PHE A 232 5.40 -25.22 -1.90
C PHE A 232 5.28 -25.36 -3.42
N PRO A 233 4.43 -26.27 -3.94
CA PRO A 233 4.30 -26.47 -5.38
C PRO A 233 3.82 -25.21 -6.11
N ARG A 234 4.47 -24.89 -7.23
CA ARG A 234 4.08 -23.74 -8.09
C ARG A 234 2.65 -23.83 -8.59
N SER A 235 2.13 -25.04 -8.83
CA SER A 235 0.73 -25.24 -9.24
C SER A 235 -0.25 -24.79 -8.16
N LEU A 236 0.03 -25.08 -6.89
CA LEU A 236 -0.81 -24.63 -5.77
C LEU A 236 -0.68 -23.11 -5.56
N GLN A 237 0.53 -22.56 -5.76
CA GLN A 237 0.72 -21.10 -5.74
C GLN A 237 -0.07 -20.42 -6.86
N LEU A 238 -0.10 -20.98 -8.07
CA LEU A 238 -0.94 -20.50 -9.17
C LEU A 238 -2.43 -20.58 -8.81
N CYS A 239 -2.88 -21.70 -8.24
CA CYS A 239 -4.28 -21.83 -7.79
C CYS A 239 -4.63 -20.76 -6.76
N MET A 240 -3.74 -20.47 -5.80
CA MET A 240 -3.92 -19.39 -4.82
C MET A 240 -3.96 -18.02 -5.50
N LEU A 241 -3.03 -17.70 -6.40
CA LEU A 241 -2.96 -16.41 -7.12
C LEU A 241 -4.15 -16.18 -8.07
N THR A 242 -4.78 -17.23 -8.58
CA THR A 242 -5.95 -17.11 -9.46
C THR A 242 -7.28 -17.08 -8.70
N ALA A 243 -7.27 -17.42 -7.41
CA ALA A 243 -8.48 -17.56 -6.60
C ALA A 243 -9.27 -16.26 -6.46
N GLY A 244 -8.60 -15.11 -6.24
CA GLY A 244 -9.28 -13.83 -6.11
C GLY A 244 -9.98 -13.40 -7.40
N VAL A 245 -9.29 -13.56 -8.55
CA VAL A 245 -9.86 -13.31 -9.88
C VAL A 245 -11.07 -14.20 -10.15
N LEU A 246 -10.95 -15.51 -9.88
CA LEU A 246 -12.04 -16.47 -10.09
C LEU A 246 -13.24 -16.16 -9.18
N THR A 247 -12.99 -15.81 -7.92
CA THR A 247 -14.05 -15.45 -6.96
C THR A 247 -14.84 -14.25 -7.45
N ASN A 248 -14.17 -13.17 -7.87
CA ASN A 248 -14.84 -12.00 -8.45
C ASN A 248 -15.57 -12.33 -9.75
N THR A 249 -15.00 -13.17 -10.62
CA THR A 249 -15.64 -13.57 -11.87
C THR A 249 -16.94 -14.33 -11.60
N VAL A 250 -16.90 -15.35 -10.75
CA VAL A 250 -18.08 -16.16 -10.40
C VAL A 250 -19.12 -15.35 -9.67
N ALA A 251 -18.72 -14.57 -8.65
CA ALA A 251 -19.63 -13.69 -7.94
C ALA A 251 -20.28 -12.66 -8.88
N GLY A 252 -19.48 -12.06 -9.75
CA GLY A 252 -19.94 -11.05 -10.70
C GLY A 252 -20.93 -11.59 -11.73
N ILE A 253 -20.66 -12.77 -12.30
CA ILE A 253 -21.58 -13.43 -13.22
C ILE A 253 -22.88 -13.81 -12.50
N ALA A 254 -22.79 -14.35 -11.28
CA ALA A 254 -23.96 -14.74 -10.52
C ALA A 254 -24.87 -13.54 -10.18
N THR A 255 -24.31 -12.45 -9.64
CA THR A 255 -25.11 -11.26 -9.28
C THR A 255 -25.65 -10.53 -10.50
N LEU A 256 -24.86 -10.45 -11.60
CA LEU A 256 -25.33 -9.87 -12.85
C LEU A 256 -26.48 -10.70 -13.44
N SER A 257 -26.36 -12.03 -13.44
CA SER A 257 -27.42 -12.93 -13.91
C SER A 257 -28.69 -12.81 -13.05
N LEU A 258 -28.54 -12.74 -11.72
CA LEU A 258 -29.67 -12.50 -10.81
C LEU A 258 -30.33 -11.14 -11.05
N SER A 259 -29.56 -10.12 -11.41
CA SER A 259 -30.11 -8.79 -11.71
C SER A 259 -30.85 -8.76 -13.06
N LEU A 260 -30.29 -9.39 -14.09
CA LEU A 260 -30.84 -9.40 -15.45
C LEU A 260 -32.02 -10.35 -15.62
N PHE A 261 -31.95 -11.55 -15.06
CA PHE A 261 -32.91 -12.63 -15.30
C PHE A 261 -33.66 -13.08 -14.05
N GLY A 262 -33.20 -12.68 -12.85
CA GLY A 262 -33.71 -13.21 -11.59
C GLY A 262 -34.90 -12.44 -11.00
N VAL A 263 -35.47 -13.03 -9.95
CA VAL A 263 -36.56 -12.50 -9.11
C VAL A 263 -36.07 -11.55 -8.01
N ALA A 264 -34.87 -10.99 -8.15
CA ALA A 264 -34.31 -10.13 -7.12
C ALA A 264 -35.24 -8.93 -6.85
N PRO A 265 -35.44 -8.51 -5.59
CA PRO A 265 -36.28 -7.36 -5.28
C PRO A 265 -35.83 -6.12 -6.05
N MET A 266 -36.80 -5.38 -6.59
CA MET A 266 -36.55 -4.21 -7.44
C MET A 266 -35.54 -3.22 -6.83
N GLN A 267 -35.57 -3.09 -5.50
CA GLN A 267 -34.72 -2.19 -4.72
C GLN A 267 -33.22 -2.54 -4.78
N VAL A 268 -32.86 -3.82 -4.97
CA VAL A 268 -31.46 -4.28 -4.95
C VAL A 268 -30.92 -4.63 -6.34
N ARG A 269 -31.79 -4.78 -7.35
CA ARG A 269 -31.39 -5.12 -8.72
C ARG A 269 -30.32 -4.18 -9.27
N GLY A 270 -30.48 -2.87 -9.03
CA GLY A 270 -29.50 -1.86 -9.42
C GLY A 270 -28.11 -2.11 -8.83
N ALA A 271 -28.02 -2.30 -7.52
CA ALA A 271 -26.75 -2.58 -6.84
C ALA A 271 -26.12 -3.91 -7.28
N LEU A 272 -26.93 -4.95 -7.50
CA LEU A 272 -26.46 -6.26 -7.99
C LEU A 272 -25.89 -6.19 -9.41
N ALA A 273 -26.53 -5.41 -10.31
CA ALA A 273 -26.02 -5.18 -11.66
C ALA A 273 -24.68 -4.43 -11.63
N LEU A 274 -24.60 -3.36 -10.82
CA LEU A 274 -23.38 -2.58 -10.65
C LEU A 274 -22.24 -3.43 -10.09
N PHE A 275 -22.49 -4.14 -8.98
CA PHE A 275 -21.56 -5.08 -8.38
C PHE A 275 -21.11 -6.12 -9.41
N GLY A 276 -22.06 -6.73 -10.13
CA GLY A 276 -21.78 -7.78 -11.11
C GLY A 276 -20.83 -7.34 -12.22
N VAL A 277 -21.13 -6.20 -12.86
CA VAL A 277 -20.28 -5.67 -13.93
C VAL A 277 -18.92 -5.23 -13.40
N PHE A 278 -18.86 -4.52 -12.26
CA PHE A 278 -17.59 -4.07 -11.70
C PHE A 278 -16.71 -5.23 -11.26
N SER A 279 -17.28 -6.29 -10.67
CA SER A 279 -16.54 -7.50 -10.30
C SER A 279 -15.89 -8.17 -11.50
N ILE A 280 -16.61 -8.32 -12.62
CA ILE A 280 -16.08 -8.91 -13.86
C ILE A 280 -14.98 -8.03 -14.46
N VAL A 281 -15.21 -6.72 -14.54
CA VAL A 281 -14.21 -5.77 -15.04
C VAL A 281 -12.94 -5.82 -14.20
N LEU A 282 -13.06 -5.77 -12.88
CA LEU A 282 -11.90 -5.81 -11.97
C LEU A 282 -11.19 -7.16 -11.96
N ALA A 283 -11.90 -8.27 -12.16
CA ALA A 283 -11.30 -9.59 -12.36
C ALA A 283 -10.47 -9.62 -13.64
N ALA A 284 -11.03 -9.14 -14.76
CA ALA A 284 -10.32 -9.06 -16.03
C ALA A 284 -9.09 -8.15 -15.96
N MET A 285 -9.21 -7.00 -15.29
CA MET A 285 -8.08 -6.09 -15.10
C MET A 285 -6.99 -6.73 -14.25
N ASN A 286 -7.32 -7.41 -13.15
CA ASN A 286 -6.30 -8.06 -12.30
C ASN A 286 -5.50 -9.17 -13.00
N LEU A 287 -5.97 -9.72 -14.13
CA LEU A 287 -5.18 -10.65 -14.96
C LEU A 287 -4.15 -9.95 -15.86
N VAL A 288 -4.26 -8.63 -16.06
CA VAL A 288 -3.30 -7.85 -16.86
C VAL A 288 -2.04 -7.63 -16.01
N PRO A 289 -0.82 -7.89 -16.52
CA PRO A 289 0.40 -7.76 -15.74
C PRO A 289 0.82 -6.29 -15.57
N PHE A 290 0.23 -5.61 -14.60
CA PHE A 290 0.59 -4.24 -14.22
C PHE A 290 0.97 -4.13 -12.74
N ARG A 291 1.61 -3.01 -12.39
CA ARG A 291 1.97 -2.63 -11.02
C ARG A 291 1.42 -1.24 -10.69
N ILE A 292 0.83 -1.09 -9.51
CA ILE A 292 0.42 0.21 -8.93
C ILE A 292 1.19 0.39 -7.62
N ALA A 293 1.98 1.47 -7.54
CA ALA A 293 2.89 1.72 -6.43
C ALA A 293 3.77 0.48 -6.16
N ASP A 294 3.69 -0.13 -4.98
CA ASP A 294 4.45 -1.33 -4.59
C ASP A 294 3.70 -2.64 -4.76
N SER A 295 2.47 -2.61 -5.26
CA SER A 295 1.63 -3.80 -5.41
C SER A 295 1.57 -4.25 -6.87
N TYR A 296 1.84 -5.53 -7.08
CA TYR A 296 1.67 -6.20 -8.36
C TYR A 296 0.24 -6.77 -8.45
N SER A 297 -0.40 -6.59 -9.59
CA SER A 297 -1.61 -7.34 -9.95
C SER A 297 -1.36 -8.86 -9.89
N ASP A 298 -2.41 -9.64 -9.70
CA ASP A 298 -2.32 -11.11 -9.75
C ASP A 298 -1.71 -11.60 -11.06
N GLY A 299 -2.11 -10.99 -12.19
CA GLY A 299 -1.57 -11.28 -13.51
C GLY A 299 -0.07 -11.05 -13.60
N ALA A 300 0.44 -9.98 -12.98
CA ALA A 300 1.88 -9.74 -12.91
C ALA A 300 2.59 -10.78 -12.03
N GLN A 301 2.00 -11.14 -10.89
CA GLN A 301 2.57 -12.18 -10.01
C GLN A 301 2.58 -13.55 -10.70
N ILE A 302 1.51 -13.91 -11.42
CA ILE A 302 1.42 -15.12 -12.24
C ILE A 302 2.50 -15.11 -13.33
N PHE A 303 2.61 -14.00 -14.07
CA PHE A 303 3.65 -13.84 -15.10
C PHE A 303 5.06 -14.03 -14.53
N GLN A 304 5.34 -13.41 -13.38
CA GLN A 304 6.63 -13.50 -12.71
C GLN A 304 6.91 -14.90 -12.16
N LEU A 305 5.90 -15.60 -11.63
CA LEU A 305 6.01 -16.98 -11.15
C LEU A 305 6.46 -17.95 -12.25
N PHE A 306 5.99 -17.74 -13.49
CA PHE A 306 6.37 -18.55 -14.66
C PHE A 306 7.59 -18.04 -15.41
N SER A 307 8.08 -16.85 -15.07
CA SER A 307 9.28 -16.30 -15.67
C SER A 307 10.51 -17.11 -15.23
N LYS A 308 11.15 -17.79 -16.17
CA LYS A 308 12.44 -18.48 -15.95
C LYS A 308 13.54 -17.43 -15.83
N GLY A 309 13.71 -16.85 -14.64
CA GLY A 309 14.67 -15.78 -14.42
C GLY A 309 14.70 -15.25 -12.99
N PRO A 310 15.32 -14.08 -12.78
CA PRO A 310 15.53 -13.48 -11.46
C PRO A 310 14.25 -13.29 -10.65
N TRP A 311 13.13 -13.07 -11.33
CA TRP A 311 11.82 -12.91 -10.70
C TRP A 311 11.22 -14.22 -10.18
N GLY A 312 11.44 -15.33 -10.88
CA GLY A 312 11.08 -16.65 -10.37
C GLY A 312 11.90 -17.01 -9.13
N ASP A 313 13.20 -16.66 -9.12
CA ASP A 313 14.07 -16.83 -7.94
C ASP A 313 13.63 -15.91 -6.79
N PHE A 314 13.30 -14.65 -7.06
CA PHE A 314 12.78 -13.72 -6.08
C PHE A 314 11.52 -14.27 -5.41
N HIS A 315 10.50 -14.66 -6.17
CA HIS A 315 9.26 -15.21 -5.59
C HIS A 315 9.48 -16.49 -4.79
N ARG A 316 10.39 -17.36 -5.24
CA ARG A 316 10.77 -18.56 -4.48
C ARG A 316 11.40 -18.20 -3.14
N VAL A 317 12.36 -17.28 -3.14
CA VAL A 317 13.06 -16.82 -1.94
C VAL A 317 12.09 -16.13 -0.98
N ILE A 318 11.26 -15.22 -1.47
CA ILE A 318 10.25 -14.52 -0.65
C ILE A 318 9.20 -15.48 -0.12
N GLY A 319 8.78 -16.47 -0.92
CA GLY A 319 7.88 -17.53 -0.48
C GLY A 319 8.48 -18.35 0.67
N LEU A 320 9.75 -18.72 0.57
CA LEU A 320 10.48 -19.46 1.60
C LEU A 320 10.70 -18.61 2.87
N ALA A 321 11.10 -17.36 2.70
CA ALA A 321 11.22 -16.41 3.81
C ALA A 321 9.86 -16.18 4.49
N GLY A 322 8.77 -16.10 3.73
CA GLY A 322 7.41 -16.06 4.27
C GLY A 322 7.06 -17.34 5.03
N ALA A 323 7.42 -18.51 4.49
CA ALA A 323 7.18 -19.81 5.12
C ALA A 323 7.93 -19.96 6.45
N SER A 324 9.09 -19.31 6.63
CA SER A 324 9.83 -19.30 7.90
C SER A 324 9.03 -18.68 9.07
N LEU A 325 8.00 -17.87 8.79
CA LEU A 325 7.10 -17.31 9.81
C LEU A 325 6.06 -18.32 10.31
N ALA A 326 5.89 -19.44 9.62
CA ALA A 326 4.82 -20.41 9.84
C ALA A 326 5.29 -21.87 9.96
N SER A 327 6.55 -22.13 9.66
CA SER A 327 7.20 -23.45 9.60
C SER A 327 8.55 -23.43 10.35
N PRO A 328 9.20 -24.58 10.57
CA PRO A 328 10.54 -24.64 11.17
C PRO A 328 11.68 -24.11 10.30
N VAL A 329 11.43 -23.77 9.03
CA VAL A 329 12.46 -23.28 8.08
C VAL A 329 13.13 -22.02 8.63
N ARG A 330 14.45 -22.02 8.71
CA ARG A 330 15.26 -20.90 9.20
C ARG A 330 16.03 -20.22 8.07
N PRO A 331 16.60 -19.03 8.29
CA PRO A 331 17.45 -18.38 7.30
C PRO A 331 18.62 -19.22 6.81
N ARG A 332 19.22 -20.07 7.65
CA ARG A 332 20.28 -21.01 7.23
C ARG A 332 19.84 -22.00 6.14
N ASP A 333 18.53 -22.22 5.98
CA ASP A 333 17.94 -23.13 5.01
C ASP A 333 17.59 -22.44 3.69
N TYR A 334 17.83 -21.12 3.57
CA TYR A 334 17.56 -20.40 2.33
C TYR A 334 18.48 -20.83 1.19
N ASP A 335 17.96 -20.84 -0.03
CA ASP A 335 18.76 -21.01 -1.24
C ASP A 335 19.55 -19.73 -1.55
N ILE A 336 20.74 -19.62 -0.95
CA ILE A 336 21.62 -18.46 -1.09
C ILE A 336 22.00 -18.18 -2.56
N THR A 337 22.12 -19.24 -3.38
CA THR A 337 22.41 -19.09 -4.81
C THR A 337 21.25 -18.43 -5.54
N ALA A 338 20.01 -18.77 -5.22
CA ALA A 338 18.84 -18.07 -5.74
C ALA A 338 18.76 -16.62 -5.27
N ILE A 339 19.05 -16.36 -4.00
CA ILE A 339 19.09 -14.99 -3.46
C ILE A 339 20.08 -14.15 -4.26
N HIS A 340 21.30 -14.64 -4.46
CA HIS A 340 22.34 -13.90 -5.19
C HIS A 340 22.00 -13.71 -6.66
N ARG A 341 21.45 -14.73 -7.35
CA ARG A 341 20.99 -14.60 -8.74
C ARG A 341 19.88 -13.56 -8.89
N ALA A 342 18.91 -13.55 -7.96
CA ALA A 342 17.87 -12.54 -7.94
C ALA A 342 18.46 -11.14 -7.65
N ALA A 343 19.35 -11.02 -6.66
CA ALA A 343 19.95 -9.76 -6.24
C ALA A 343 20.84 -9.11 -7.30
N GLN A 344 21.44 -9.91 -8.19
CA GLN A 344 22.19 -9.40 -9.35
C GLN A 344 21.31 -8.62 -10.32
N SER A 345 20.04 -9.01 -10.49
CA SER A 345 19.12 -8.34 -11.42
C SER A 345 18.21 -7.32 -10.73
N ILE A 346 17.89 -7.56 -9.47
CA ILE A 346 17.06 -6.71 -8.61
C ILE A 346 18.00 -6.02 -7.61
N ALA A 347 18.84 -5.13 -8.11
CA ALA A 347 19.93 -4.52 -7.34
C ALA A 347 19.54 -3.23 -6.60
N GLN A 348 18.29 -2.78 -6.70
CA GLN A 348 17.82 -1.50 -6.17
C GLN A 348 16.42 -1.62 -5.56
N GLY A 349 16.01 -0.58 -4.84
CA GLY A 349 14.69 -0.48 -4.22
C GLY A 349 14.50 -1.45 -3.06
N ARG A 350 13.27 -1.51 -2.56
CA ARG A 350 12.89 -2.35 -1.41
C ARG A 350 13.13 -3.84 -1.67
N GLN A 351 12.86 -4.32 -2.90
CA GLN A 351 13.09 -5.72 -3.26
C GLN A 351 14.59 -6.09 -3.22
N GLY A 352 15.46 -5.23 -3.77
CA GLY A 352 16.90 -5.47 -3.74
C GLY A 352 17.48 -5.41 -2.32
N LEU A 353 17.01 -4.45 -1.52
CA LEU A 353 17.36 -4.36 -0.11
C LEU A 353 16.95 -5.64 0.64
N LEU A 354 15.72 -6.10 0.46
CA LEU A 354 15.22 -7.31 1.11
C LEU A 354 16.05 -8.54 0.74
N LEU A 355 16.42 -8.72 -0.52
CA LEU A 355 17.28 -9.83 -0.95
C LEU A 355 18.63 -9.83 -0.22
N ARG A 356 19.28 -8.66 -0.09
CA ARG A 356 20.55 -8.51 0.64
C ARG A 356 20.40 -8.77 2.14
N LEU A 357 19.30 -8.32 2.75
CA LEU A 357 19.02 -8.60 4.16
C LEU A 357 18.71 -10.09 4.41
N LEU A 358 18.09 -10.79 3.46
CA LEU A 358 17.90 -12.24 3.53
C LEU A 358 19.22 -13.00 3.40
N ALA A 359 20.11 -12.58 2.50
CA ALA A 359 21.47 -13.15 2.37
C ALA A 359 22.29 -12.91 3.65
N HIS A 360 22.26 -11.69 4.19
CA HIS A 360 22.86 -11.37 5.48
C HIS A 360 22.35 -12.30 6.60
N SER A 361 21.03 -12.48 6.69
CA SER A 361 20.41 -13.35 7.69
C SER A 361 20.83 -14.82 7.54
N TYR A 362 20.92 -15.31 6.30
CA TYR A 362 21.46 -16.65 5.99
C TYR A 362 22.88 -16.81 6.55
N PHE A 363 23.79 -15.89 6.25
CA PHE A 363 25.18 -15.99 6.69
C PHE A 363 25.36 -15.83 8.20
N ILE A 364 24.57 -14.96 8.85
CA ILE A 364 24.53 -14.89 10.32
C ILE A 364 24.08 -16.23 10.91
N ASP A 365 23.03 -16.84 10.35
CA ASP A 365 22.50 -18.11 10.85
C ASP A 365 23.46 -19.29 10.64
N GLN A 366 24.35 -19.19 9.64
CA GLN A 366 25.45 -20.13 9.40
C GLN A 366 26.72 -19.83 10.22
N GLY A 367 26.77 -18.70 10.95
CA GLY A 367 27.95 -18.27 11.69
C GLY A 367 29.06 -17.66 10.83
N ASN A 368 28.83 -17.41 9.53
CA ASN A 368 29.79 -16.78 8.64
C ASN A 368 29.65 -15.24 8.73
N VAL A 369 30.29 -14.67 9.75
CA VAL A 369 30.24 -13.24 10.08
C VAL A 369 30.83 -12.36 8.98
N THR A 370 31.87 -12.82 8.27
CA THR A 370 32.52 -12.07 7.18
C THR A 370 31.56 -11.86 6.00
N SER A 371 30.99 -12.94 5.45
CA SER A 371 30.04 -12.83 4.34
C SER A 371 28.74 -12.12 4.75
N ALA A 372 28.31 -12.27 5.99
CA ALA A 372 27.18 -11.50 6.52
C ALA A 372 27.46 -9.98 6.49
N GLY A 373 28.69 -9.56 6.79
CA GLY A 373 29.11 -8.16 6.71
C GLY A 373 29.11 -7.63 5.28
N GLU A 374 29.60 -8.41 4.32
CA GLU A 374 29.62 -8.03 2.90
C GLU A 374 28.21 -7.82 2.34
N GLU A 375 27.25 -8.69 2.68
CA GLU A 375 25.85 -8.53 2.27
C GLU A 375 25.18 -7.34 2.96
N LEU A 376 25.52 -7.07 4.23
CA LEU A 376 25.00 -5.91 4.95
C LEU A 376 25.51 -4.59 4.37
N LEU A 377 26.78 -4.53 3.95
CA LEU A 377 27.36 -3.35 3.31
C LEU A 377 26.66 -3.06 1.97
N GLN A 378 26.37 -4.09 1.19
CA GLN A 378 25.58 -3.96 -0.04
C GLN A 378 24.15 -3.51 0.25
N ALA A 379 23.49 -4.08 1.27
CA ALA A 379 22.17 -3.64 1.72
C ALA A 379 22.16 -2.16 2.13
N ALA A 380 23.18 -1.69 2.87
CA ALA A 380 23.31 -0.30 3.30
C ALA A 380 23.45 0.66 2.10
N SER A 381 24.23 0.26 1.09
CA SER A 381 24.34 1.02 -0.17
C SER A 381 22.99 1.15 -0.89
N ILE A 382 22.22 0.06 -0.98
CA ILE A 382 20.88 0.07 -1.60
C ILE A 382 19.91 0.96 -0.81
N TYR A 383 19.92 0.85 0.52
CA TYR A 383 19.10 1.68 1.41
C TYR A 383 19.34 3.16 1.16
N ASN A 384 20.61 3.60 1.22
CA ASN A 384 20.98 5.01 1.04
C ASN A 384 20.67 5.53 -0.37
N THR A 385 20.75 4.67 -1.39
CA THR A 385 20.57 5.09 -2.79
C THR A 385 19.11 5.08 -3.23
N SER A 386 18.30 4.12 -2.76
CA SER A 386 17.03 3.78 -3.43
C SER A 386 15.93 3.21 -2.53
N ALA A 387 16.17 3.03 -1.23
CA ALA A 387 15.21 2.40 -0.31
C ALA A 387 15.19 3.03 1.10
N SER A 388 15.44 4.33 1.19
CA SER A 388 15.46 5.07 2.46
C SER A 388 14.09 5.12 3.16
N ASP A 389 13.03 4.85 2.42
CA ASP A 389 11.66 4.73 2.87
C ASP A 389 11.32 3.32 3.40
N ALA A 390 12.28 2.39 3.43
CA ALA A 390 12.07 1.06 3.96
C ALA A 390 11.57 1.08 5.43
N PRO A 391 10.84 0.03 5.87
CA PRO A 391 10.33 -0.05 7.23
C PRO A 391 11.44 -0.04 8.29
N ALA A 392 11.09 0.36 9.52
CA ALA A 392 12.02 0.44 10.63
C ALA A 392 12.70 -0.91 10.93
N GLU A 393 11.98 -2.01 10.72
CA GLU A 393 12.43 -3.40 10.89
C GLU A 393 13.56 -3.79 9.94
N PHE A 394 13.77 -3.07 8.84
CA PHE A 394 14.94 -3.29 7.98
C PHE A 394 16.16 -2.54 8.50
N VAL A 395 15.94 -1.41 9.20
CA VAL A 395 17.01 -0.56 9.71
C VAL A 395 17.65 -1.16 10.96
N SER A 396 16.88 -1.85 11.79
CA SER A 396 17.37 -2.58 12.97
C SER A 396 18.45 -3.61 12.63
N CYS A 397 18.38 -4.25 11.46
CA CYS A 397 19.42 -5.14 10.94
C CYS A 397 20.77 -4.42 10.79
N PHE A 398 20.77 -3.16 10.33
CA PHE A 398 22.00 -2.38 10.20
C PHE A 398 22.62 -2.07 11.55
N VAL A 399 21.81 -1.65 12.53
CA VAL A 399 22.28 -1.37 13.91
C VAL A 399 22.92 -2.61 14.51
N PHE A 400 22.21 -3.74 14.48
CA PHE A 400 22.72 -4.99 15.05
C PHE A 400 23.98 -5.45 14.31
N GLY A 401 23.94 -5.43 12.98
CA GLY A 401 25.04 -5.89 12.15
C GLY A 401 26.31 -5.06 12.32
N SER A 402 26.24 -3.73 12.32
CA SER A 402 27.42 -2.89 12.54
C SER A 402 28.03 -3.07 13.93
N ALA A 403 27.20 -3.28 14.96
CA ALA A 403 27.68 -3.54 16.31
C ALA A 403 28.30 -4.94 16.43
N TYR A 404 27.56 -5.98 16.00
CA TYR A 404 27.95 -7.37 16.20
C TYR A 404 29.10 -7.83 15.29
N ILE A 405 29.03 -7.47 14.00
CA ILE A 405 29.99 -7.89 12.97
C ILE A 405 31.21 -6.98 12.98
N TRP A 406 31.00 -5.66 12.84
CA TRP A 406 32.09 -4.71 12.65
C TRP A 406 32.66 -4.13 13.94
N ARG A 407 31.97 -4.31 15.07
CA ARG A 407 32.37 -3.74 16.37
C ARG A 407 32.53 -2.21 16.28
N ASP A 408 31.69 -1.57 15.48
CA ASP A 408 31.75 -0.14 15.18
C ASP A 408 30.60 0.61 15.86
N ALA A 409 30.91 1.33 16.93
CA ALA A 409 29.94 2.10 17.70
C ALA A 409 29.39 3.30 16.91
N ASP A 410 30.23 4.00 16.16
CA ASP A 410 29.84 5.21 15.43
C ASP A 410 28.87 4.88 14.30
N THR A 411 29.17 3.85 13.51
CA THR A 411 28.28 3.37 12.45
C THR A 411 26.96 2.86 13.04
N SER A 412 27.01 2.13 14.16
CA SER A 412 25.80 1.63 14.84
C SER A 412 24.92 2.76 15.34
N ARG A 413 25.52 3.82 15.90
CA ARG A 413 24.82 5.00 16.40
C ARG A 413 24.16 5.80 15.26
N GLN A 414 24.79 5.89 14.10
CA GLN A 414 24.19 6.50 12.91
C GLN A 414 22.95 5.75 12.45
N TRP A 415 23.03 4.42 12.34
CA TRP A 415 21.86 3.59 12.00
C TRP A 415 20.76 3.65 13.06
N TRP A 416 21.13 3.78 14.33
CA TRP A 416 20.16 3.95 15.42
C TRP A 416 19.37 5.25 15.26
N ALA A 417 20.01 6.35 14.89
CA ALA A 417 19.30 7.62 14.63
C ALA A 417 18.31 7.48 13.46
N HIS A 418 18.66 6.73 12.40
CA HIS A 418 17.73 6.41 11.31
C HIS A 418 16.56 5.55 11.79
N LEU A 419 16.81 4.58 12.68
CA LEU A 419 15.79 3.75 13.28
C LEU A 419 14.81 4.59 14.12
N GLU A 420 15.32 5.43 15.03
CA GLU A 420 14.51 6.32 15.89
C GLU A 420 13.64 7.29 15.09
N ALA A 421 14.18 7.86 14.01
CA ALA A 421 13.43 8.75 13.12
C ALA A 421 12.18 8.08 12.53
N LYS A 422 12.19 6.75 12.37
CA LYS A 422 11.07 5.95 11.87
C LYS A 422 10.07 5.52 12.96
N LYS A 423 10.30 5.86 14.23
CA LYS A 423 9.43 5.53 15.37
C LYS A 423 9.10 4.03 15.43
N PRO A 424 10.11 3.18 15.66
CA PRO A 424 9.95 1.74 15.61
C PRO A 424 9.01 1.26 16.72
N THR A 425 8.39 0.10 16.49
CA THR A 425 7.73 -0.62 17.59
C THR A 425 8.80 -1.24 18.48
N HIS A 426 8.65 -1.18 19.80
CA HIS A 426 9.63 -1.72 20.75
C HIS A 426 9.47 -3.24 20.94
N ASN A 427 9.67 -3.99 19.85
CA ASN A 427 9.64 -5.45 19.84
C ASN A 427 11.00 -6.07 20.21
N SER A 428 11.13 -7.39 20.08
CA SER A 428 12.36 -8.10 20.42
C SER A 428 13.56 -7.62 19.58
N ASP A 429 13.40 -7.50 18.27
CA ASP A 429 14.47 -7.01 17.37
C ASP A 429 14.91 -5.58 17.70
N PHE A 430 13.99 -4.68 18.08
CA PHE A 430 14.34 -3.34 18.57
C PHE A 430 15.26 -3.41 19.80
N TRP A 431 14.88 -4.17 20.83
CA TRP A 431 15.67 -4.30 22.06
C TRP A 431 16.99 -5.03 21.84
N LEU A 432 17.03 -5.98 20.91
CA LEU A 432 18.25 -6.67 20.50
C LEU A 432 19.23 -5.70 19.84
N SER A 433 18.76 -4.88 18.89
CA SER A 433 19.59 -3.86 18.24
C SER A 433 20.05 -2.79 19.22
N TYR A 434 19.19 -2.37 20.16
CA TYR A 434 19.58 -1.45 21.22
C TYR A 434 20.66 -2.04 22.13
N SER A 435 20.49 -3.29 22.56
CA SER A 435 21.48 -4.01 23.36
C SER A 435 22.84 -4.08 22.64
N ALA A 436 22.83 -4.40 21.33
CA ALA A 436 24.05 -4.48 20.54
C ALA A 436 24.77 -3.12 20.46
N LEU A 437 24.01 -2.04 20.25
CA LEU A 437 24.54 -0.67 20.27
C LEU A 437 25.19 -0.33 21.62
N ARG A 438 24.50 -0.54 22.74
CA ARG A 438 25.02 -0.22 24.07
C ARG A 438 26.26 -1.04 24.41
N TRP A 439 26.30 -2.29 23.96
CA TRP A 439 27.46 -3.15 24.14
C TRP A 439 28.68 -2.62 23.38
N VAL A 440 28.54 -2.25 22.10
CA VAL A 440 29.69 -1.71 21.33
C VAL A 440 30.14 -0.33 21.82
N GLU A 441 29.28 0.42 22.51
CA GLU A 441 29.60 1.67 23.21
C GLU A 441 30.26 1.47 24.59
N GLY A 442 30.37 0.23 25.06
CA GLY A 442 30.98 -0.11 26.35
C GLY A 442 30.03 -0.02 27.55
N ASP A 443 28.74 0.29 27.35
CA ASP A 443 27.73 0.25 28.41
C ASP A 443 27.19 -1.17 28.60
N LEU A 444 28.02 -2.03 29.21
CA LEU A 444 27.72 -3.45 29.41
C LEU A 444 26.48 -3.68 30.27
N LYS A 445 26.19 -2.76 31.21
CA LYS A 445 25.03 -2.87 32.10
C LYS A 445 23.75 -2.70 31.30
N GLU A 446 23.62 -1.60 30.57
CA GLU A 446 22.41 -1.32 29.79
C GLU A 446 22.26 -2.31 28.62
N ALA A 447 23.37 -2.76 28.04
CA ALA A 447 23.38 -3.84 27.05
C ALA A 447 22.75 -5.12 27.63
N GLY A 448 23.16 -5.55 28.82
CA GLY A 448 22.61 -6.73 29.48
C GLY A 448 21.11 -6.59 29.80
N GLU A 449 20.70 -5.46 30.38
CA GLU A 449 19.29 -5.20 30.70
C GLU A 449 18.40 -5.21 29.45
N SER A 450 18.88 -4.63 28.35
CA SER A 450 18.17 -4.59 27.07
C SER A 450 18.12 -5.95 26.38
N LEU A 451 19.17 -6.76 26.50
CA LEU A 451 19.19 -8.13 25.98
C LEU A 451 18.16 -9.00 26.69
N GLU A 452 18.02 -8.87 28.02
CA GLU A 452 17.01 -9.64 28.75
C GLU A 452 15.60 -9.25 28.34
N LYS A 453 15.33 -7.97 28.06
CA LYS A 453 14.05 -7.54 27.46
C LYS A 453 13.82 -8.17 26.08
N ALA A 454 14.83 -8.12 25.21
CA ALA A 454 14.76 -8.74 23.88
C ALA A 454 14.44 -10.24 23.97
N ARG A 455 15.17 -10.97 24.83
CA ARG A 455 14.96 -12.41 25.07
C ARG A 455 13.58 -12.72 25.62
N ALA A 456 13.10 -11.95 26.60
CA ALA A 456 11.77 -12.14 27.17
C ALA A 456 10.65 -11.98 26.12
N LEU A 457 10.80 -11.01 25.21
CA LEU A 457 9.88 -10.83 24.08
C LEU A 457 10.03 -11.96 23.05
N ALA A 458 11.27 -12.33 22.67
CA ALA A 458 11.53 -13.41 21.72
C ALA A 458 10.98 -14.77 22.18
N GLN A 459 10.96 -15.02 23.50
CA GLN A 459 10.38 -16.23 24.09
C GLN A 459 8.86 -16.30 23.93
N GLN A 460 8.17 -15.16 23.82
CA GLN A 460 6.72 -15.10 23.61
C GLN A 460 6.33 -15.34 22.15
N LEU A 461 7.28 -15.24 21.22
CA LEU A 461 7.03 -15.45 19.80
C LEU A 461 6.65 -16.92 19.50
N PRO A 462 5.92 -17.19 18.41
CA PRO A 462 5.62 -18.55 17.98
C PRO A 462 6.88 -19.41 17.75
N LYS A 463 6.71 -20.74 17.79
CA LYS A 463 7.76 -21.70 17.38
C LYS A 463 7.76 -21.83 15.85
N ALA A 464 8.43 -20.88 15.19
CA ALA A 464 8.67 -20.89 13.75
C ALA A 464 10.10 -20.42 13.47
N GLY A 465 10.68 -20.82 12.35
CA GLY A 465 12.11 -20.68 12.12
C GLY A 465 12.60 -19.23 12.03
N ALA A 466 11.77 -18.28 11.56
CA ALA A 466 12.07 -16.85 11.67
C ALA A 466 12.29 -16.40 13.12
N TYR A 467 11.42 -16.88 14.03
CA TYR A 467 11.46 -16.54 15.44
C TYR A 467 12.54 -17.33 16.20
N GLU A 468 12.83 -18.58 15.78
CA GLU A 468 14.00 -19.31 16.28
C GLU A 468 15.31 -18.61 15.88
N PHE A 469 15.37 -18.03 14.68
CA PHE A 469 16.50 -17.21 14.26
C PHE A 469 16.66 -15.95 15.11
N GLU A 470 15.56 -15.30 15.47
CA GLU A 470 15.59 -14.15 16.39
C GLU A 470 16.11 -14.52 17.79
N ARG A 471 15.64 -15.65 18.34
CA ARG A 471 16.19 -16.20 19.59
C ARG A 471 17.67 -16.56 19.47
N TYR A 472 18.08 -17.10 18.32
CA TYR A 472 19.48 -17.39 18.04
C TYR A 472 20.33 -16.11 18.02
N ARG A 473 19.89 -15.03 17.38
CA ARG A 473 20.61 -13.75 17.41
C ARG A 473 20.76 -13.19 18.83
N CYS A 474 19.75 -13.34 19.68
CA CYS A 474 19.88 -13.02 21.10
C CYS A 474 20.96 -13.86 21.79
N SER A 475 21.05 -15.15 21.47
CA SER A 475 22.08 -16.04 22.04
C SER A 475 23.49 -15.67 21.60
N LEU A 476 23.67 -15.17 20.37
CA LEU A 476 24.94 -14.68 19.87
C LEU A 476 25.44 -13.49 20.69
N LEU A 477 24.59 -12.49 20.92
CA LEU A 477 24.97 -11.32 21.73
C LEU A 477 25.17 -11.69 23.21
N GLN A 478 24.39 -12.65 23.73
CA GLN A 478 24.57 -13.16 25.08
C GLN A 478 25.96 -13.79 25.27
N GLN A 479 26.42 -14.58 24.30
CA GLN A 479 27.75 -15.19 24.35
C GLN A 479 28.84 -14.12 24.40
N VAL A 480 28.74 -13.10 23.55
CA VAL A 480 29.70 -11.97 23.53
C VAL A 480 29.77 -11.27 24.88
N LEU A 481 28.63 -10.97 25.51
CA LEU A 481 28.60 -10.32 26.84
C LEU A 481 29.18 -11.21 27.94
N LYS A 482 28.96 -12.52 27.88
CA LYS A 482 29.55 -13.49 28.82
C LYS A 482 31.06 -13.56 28.67
N ASP A 483 31.57 -13.62 27.45
CA ASP A 483 33.00 -13.71 27.18
C ASP A 483 33.76 -12.47 27.69
N ILE A 484 33.15 -11.29 27.60
CA ILE A 484 33.71 -10.04 28.15
C ILE A 484 33.64 -9.98 29.67
N SER A 485 32.60 -10.56 30.26
CA SER A 485 32.39 -10.57 31.72
C SER A 485 33.17 -11.69 32.43
N ALA A 486 33.68 -12.67 31.69
CA ALA A 486 34.49 -13.74 32.25
C ALA A 486 35.78 -13.15 32.85
N PRO A 487 36.12 -13.46 34.11
CA PRO A 487 37.37 -12.99 34.70
C PRO A 487 38.53 -13.48 33.83
N ILE A 488 39.44 -12.58 33.47
CA ILE A 488 40.67 -12.91 32.75
C ILE A 488 41.36 -14.00 33.58
N ALA A 489 41.39 -15.23 33.07
CA ALA A 489 42.09 -16.31 33.74
C ALA A 489 43.54 -15.86 33.93
N THR A 490 43.96 -15.65 35.18
CA THR A 490 45.32 -15.27 35.50
C THR A 490 46.25 -16.31 34.89
N PRO A 491 47.22 -15.90 34.04
CA PRO A 491 48.14 -16.85 33.46
C PRO A 491 48.86 -17.57 34.59
N VAL A 492 48.72 -18.90 34.61
CA VAL A 492 49.46 -19.75 35.54
C VAL A 492 50.93 -19.59 35.19
N THR A 493 51.65 -18.78 35.99
CA THR A 493 53.10 -18.65 35.89
C THR A 493 53.71 -19.99 36.28
N SER A 494 54.19 -20.72 35.27
CA SER A 494 55.01 -21.92 35.43
C SER A 494 56.44 -21.58 35.78
#